data_AF-A0A4S2S327-F1
#
_entry.id   AF-A0A4S2S327-F1
#
_cell.length_a   1.000
_cell.length_b   1.000
_cell.length_c   1.000
_cell.angle_alpha   90.00
_cell.angle_beta   90.00
_cell.angle_gamma   90.00
#
_symmetry.space_group_name_H-M   'P 1'
#
loop_
_entity.id
_entity.type
_entity.pdbx_description
1 polymer ?
#
loop_
_entity_poly.entity_id
_entity_poly.type
_entity_poly.pdbx_seq_one_letter_code
_entity_poly.pdbx_strand_id
1 'polypeptide(L)'
;MLLVVQYPFVDLRTLLEGPTYRVRSPDWPAPTRVFPKKHPRGAHSDFVRRIGPVRKRLRGNPSTWPSEDFYADASRNVLVIGKRGGLGPAFVRMYCHNRVLVRLEFGFQCPSAWTSFEMPEEHTKRAVETALDLNVQLRGNPNVVPLGLFAHDFAANLLDFTTRSNIPGFTPKPWWIQPVDPLTLVETVGVGIEVECRFVPLRASRFAVWEIRGIEQEHRDEIRRLRVLLSHLHGDLMGLGIVLPLVQSGRLNPKNPEFGEYINRTCGHLLTGESFGYAQHPYIAVMLKTFSRHYLDKIVSLRASSVSVESKGLRRKIIEAANLLEGLSAIEFPARVDVAAYAGKGKEGKRDMPEKLQTTQDPRSVFLVHGRDEKTAQEMRSLLRALGLTIVDWEDAKASLKQGAPYIGDIVLEGMRLAHAVVVLFTADENVQLRSGLAGGPGGDENGQQSRPNVYYEAGVADALNRDRTVLVEVGNVRKFTDDAGRHAVRFDGGSESRLKLRNALRNAGLTVDDRAHDWMHEGDFSPDLQTP
;
A
#
# COMPACT_ATOMS: atom_id res chain seq x y z
N MET A 1 -7.06 25.01 -5.07
CA MET A 1 -6.46 24.60 -3.79
C MET A 1 -7.45 23.76 -2.99
N LEU A 2 -7.06 22.52 -2.71
CA LEU A 2 -7.73 21.66 -1.74
C LEU A 2 -6.93 21.69 -0.44
N LEU A 3 -7.63 21.77 0.69
CA LEU A 3 -7.03 21.65 2.02
C LEU A 3 -7.71 20.49 2.74
N VAL A 4 -6.94 19.59 3.35
CA VAL A 4 -7.46 18.46 4.12
C VAL A 4 -6.88 18.50 5.52
N VAL A 5 -7.74 18.64 6.53
CA VAL A 5 -7.36 18.46 7.93
C VAL A 5 -7.69 17.03 8.34
N GLN A 6 -6.69 16.32 8.86
CA GLN A 6 -6.74 14.91 9.19
C GLN A 6 -6.46 14.69 10.67
N TYR A 7 -7.34 13.94 11.32
CA TYR A 7 -7.19 13.47 12.69
C TYR A 7 -7.07 11.95 12.70
N PRO A 8 -5.87 11.40 12.91
CA PRO A 8 -5.71 9.98 13.18
C PRO A 8 -6.03 9.68 14.65
N PHE A 9 -6.55 8.49 14.89
CA PHE A 9 -6.91 7.96 16.20
C PHE A 9 -6.44 6.51 16.30
N VAL A 10 -5.93 6.12 17.46
CA VAL A 10 -5.56 4.73 17.75
C VAL A 10 -6.64 4.11 18.63
N ASP A 11 -7.40 3.18 18.07
CA ASP A 11 -8.38 2.35 18.77
C ASP A 11 -7.68 1.11 19.35
N LEU A 12 -7.31 1.19 20.62
CA LEU A 12 -6.54 0.18 21.33
C LEU A 12 -7.36 -1.05 21.70
N ARG A 13 -8.69 -1.02 21.54
CA ARG A 13 -9.58 -2.09 22.03
C ARG A 13 -9.38 -3.43 21.33
N THR A 14 -8.80 -3.44 20.12
CA THR A 14 -8.41 -4.68 19.45
C THR A 14 -7.10 -5.24 19.99
N LEU A 15 -6.28 -4.42 20.62
CA LEU A 15 -4.98 -4.79 21.19
C LEU A 15 -5.05 -5.15 22.67
N LEU A 16 -6.20 -4.92 23.32
CA LEU A 16 -6.42 -5.23 24.73
C LEU A 16 -6.87 -6.66 24.94
N GLU A 17 -6.50 -7.21 26.09
CA GLU A 17 -7.06 -8.46 26.59
C GLU A 17 -8.39 -8.22 27.29
N GLY A 18 -9.30 -9.18 27.18
CA GLY A 18 -10.60 -9.13 27.83
C GLY A 18 -11.68 -8.35 27.07
N PRO A 19 -12.88 -8.22 27.67
CA PRO A 19 -14.04 -7.67 26.98
C PRO A 19 -13.96 -6.14 26.89
N THR A 20 -13.84 -5.63 25.66
CA THR A 20 -13.89 -4.19 25.36
C THR A 20 -15.25 -3.72 24.86
N TYR A 21 -16.14 -4.68 24.56
CA TYR A 21 -17.48 -4.48 23.98
C TYR A 21 -17.50 -3.55 22.77
N ARG A 22 -16.40 -3.51 22.02
CA ARG A 22 -16.29 -2.83 20.73
C ARG A 22 -17.29 -3.43 19.74
N VAL A 23 -18.03 -2.57 19.06
CA VAL A 23 -18.94 -2.97 17.98
C VAL A 23 -18.10 -3.45 16.79
N ARG A 24 -18.34 -4.69 16.33
CA ARG A 24 -17.55 -5.35 15.27
C ARG A 24 -17.90 -4.91 13.84
N SER A 25 -19.07 -4.28 13.63
CA SER A 25 -19.51 -3.82 12.32
C SER A 25 -19.29 -2.31 12.19
N PRO A 26 -18.77 -1.80 11.05
CA PRO A 26 -18.32 -2.55 9.86
C PRO A 26 -17.04 -3.35 10.11
N ASP A 27 -16.85 -4.43 9.35
CA ASP A 27 -15.59 -5.16 9.37
C ASP A 27 -14.53 -4.42 8.54
N TRP A 28 -13.80 -3.51 9.20
CA TRP A 28 -12.75 -2.73 8.55
C TRP A 28 -11.46 -3.56 8.36
N PRO A 29 -10.65 -3.29 7.31
CA PRO A 29 -10.84 -2.25 6.28
C PRO A 29 -11.80 -2.66 5.14
N ALA A 30 -12.27 -3.91 5.11
CA ALA A 30 -13.05 -4.48 4.01
C ALA A 30 -14.52 -4.74 4.43
N PRO A 31 -15.36 -3.70 4.53
CA PRO A 31 -16.76 -3.84 4.93
C PRO A 31 -17.51 -4.78 3.99
N THR A 32 -18.39 -5.59 4.57
CA THR A 32 -19.10 -6.67 3.87
C THR A 32 -20.25 -6.21 2.99
N ARG A 33 -20.96 -5.15 3.40
CA ARG A 33 -22.15 -4.64 2.68
C ARG A 33 -21.97 -3.18 2.38
N VAL A 34 -21.69 -2.84 1.13
CA VAL A 34 -21.56 -1.45 0.70
C VAL A 34 -22.36 -1.22 -0.56
N PHE A 35 -23.42 -0.44 -0.46
CA PHE A 35 -24.30 -0.12 -1.59
C PHE A 35 -24.22 1.38 -1.94
N PRO A 36 -24.34 1.75 -3.22
CA PRO A 36 -24.46 3.14 -3.64
C PRO A 36 -25.67 3.83 -2.98
N LYS A 37 -25.58 5.14 -2.74
CA LYS A 37 -26.64 5.92 -2.07
C LYS A 37 -28.00 5.81 -2.78
N LYS A 38 -28.02 5.70 -4.11
CA LYS A 38 -29.23 5.59 -4.94
C LYS A 38 -29.72 4.14 -5.14
N HIS A 39 -29.00 3.14 -4.63
CA HIS A 39 -29.38 1.74 -4.79
C HIS A 39 -30.56 1.38 -3.88
N PRO A 40 -31.51 0.51 -4.29
CA PRO A 40 -32.67 0.13 -3.46
C PRO A 40 -32.28 -0.45 -2.09
N ARG A 41 -31.18 -1.22 -2.05
CA ARG A 41 -30.59 -1.74 -0.80
C ARG A 41 -29.62 -0.77 -0.11
N GLY A 42 -29.60 0.51 -0.49
CA GLY A 42 -28.68 1.53 0.03
C GLY A 42 -28.72 1.69 1.56
N ALA A 43 -29.90 1.51 2.14
CA ALA A 43 -30.13 1.53 3.59
C ALA A 43 -29.51 0.33 4.34
N HIS A 44 -29.21 -0.77 3.64
CA HIS A 44 -28.60 -1.99 4.20
C HIS A 44 -27.08 -2.01 4.08
N SER A 45 -26.45 -0.88 3.73
CA SER A 45 -24.99 -0.78 3.83
C SER A 45 -24.58 -0.93 5.29
N ASP A 46 -23.42 -1.54 5.53
CA ASP A 46 -22.76 -1.51 6.83
C ASP A 46 -22.64 -0.05 7.29
N PHE A 47 -22.73 0.17 8.59
CA PHE A 47 -22.93 1.50 9.17
C PHE A 47 -22.11 1.65 10.43
N VAL A 48 -21.51 2.81 10.60
CA VAL A 48 -20.87 3.21 11.84
C VAL A 48 -21.89 3.98 12.67
N ARG A 49 -22.17 3.49 13.90
CA ARG A 49 -23.17 4.07 14.81
C ARG A 49 -22.98 5.60 14.92
N ARG A 50 -24.08 6.36 14.86
CA ARG A 50 -24.14 7.84 14.90
C ARG A 50 -23.41 8.59 13.77
N ILE A 51 -22.42 7.99 13.11
CA ILE A 51 -21.70 8.56 11.97
C ILE A 51 -22.55 8.44 10.70
N GLY A 52 -22.70 7.22 10.17
CA GLY A 52 -23.12 7.13 8.79
C GLY A 52 -22.90 5.76 8.18
N PRO A 53 -23.63 5.48 7.09
CA PRO A 53 -23.47 4.25 6.34
C PRO A 53 -22.15 4.32 5.57
N VAL A 54 -21.48 3.18 5.46
CA VAL A 54 -20.24 3.03 4.72
C VAL A 54 -20.53 3.16 3.22
N ARG A 55 -19.62 3.83 2.52
CA ARG A 55 -19.74 4.20 1.11
C ARG A 55 -18.49 3.77 0.39
N LYS A 56 -18.67 3.26 -0.83
CA LYS A 56 -17.58 3.10 -1.79
C LYS A 56 -17.20 4.47 -2.33
N ARG A 57 -15.91 4.75 -2.45
CA ARG A 57 -15.40 5.96 -3.07
C ARG A 57 -15.63 5.86 -4.59
N LEU A 58 -16.49 6.74 -5.13
CA LEU A 58 -16.92 6.69 -6.55
C LEU A 58 -15.79 7.03 -7.53
N ARG A 59 -14.84 7.88 -7.13
CA ARG A 59 -13.64 8.11 -7.94
C ARG A 59 -12.66 6.99 -7.65
N GLY A 60 -12.69 5.99 -8.53
CA GLY A 60 -11.74 4.91 -8.63
C GLY A 60 -10.36 5.41 -8.25
N ASN A 61 -9.80 4.72 -7.29
CA ASN A 61 -8.42 4.92 -6.92
C ASN A 61 -7.59 4.32 -8.07
N PRO A 62 -6.49 4.93 -8.52
CA PRO A 62 -5.70 4.41 -9.65
C PRO A 62 -5.27 2.93 -9.46
N SER A 63 -5.31 2.46 -8.22
CA SER A 63 -5.32 1.05 -7.82
C SER A 63 -6.30 0.87 -6.65
N THR A 64 -7.02 -0.25 -6.56
CA THR A 64 -7.96 -0.56 -5.44
C THR A 64 -7.19 -0.63 -4.13
N TRP A 65 -7.47 0.27 -3.18
CA TRP A 65 -6.78 0.30 -1.89
C TRP A 65 -7.78 -0.05 -0.80
N PRO A 66 -7.71 -1.24 -0.19
CA PRO A 66 -8.77 -1.76 0.67
C PRO A 66 -9.23 -0.80 1.77
N SER A 67 -8.33 -0.03 2.39
CA SER A 67 -8.67 0.93 3.46
C SER A 67 -9.08 2.34 2.99
N GLU A 68 -8.97 2.65 1.70
CA GLU A 68 -9.33 3.96 1.10
C GLU A 68 -10.53 3.87 0.15
N ASP A 69 -10.84 2.66 -0.28
CA ASP A 69 -11.97 2.35 -1.15
C ASP A 69 -13.31 2.56 -0.43
N PHE A 70 -13.30 2.46 0.90
CA PHE A 70 -14.47 2.56 1.75
C PHE A 70 -14.30 3.62 2.84
N TYR A 71 -15.35 4.42 3.06
CA TYR A 71 -15.38 5.42 4.12
C TYR A 71 -16.79 5.51 4.72
N ALA A 72 -16.87 5.91 5.98
CA ALA A 72 -18.13 6.36 6.59
C ALA A 72 -18.27 7.87 6.41
N ASP A 73 -19.43 8.31 5.93
CA ASP A 73 -19.75 9.74 5.78
C ASP A 73 -20.06 10.34 7.16
N ALA A 74 -19.10 11.12 7.69
CA ALA A 74 -19.15 11.68 9.03
C ALA A 74 -19.83 13.06 9.09
N SER A 75 -20.23 13.63 7.95
CA SER A 75 -20.91 14.93 7.87
C SER A 75 -22.26 14.95 8.59
N ARG A 76 -22.85 13.79 8.89
CA ARG A 76 -24.09 13.68 9.66
C ARG A 76 -23.86 13.87 11.16
N ASN A 77 -22.68 13.51 11.65
CA ASN A 77 -22.36 13.56 13.07
C ASN A 77 -21.52 14.78 13.43
N VAL A 78 -20.62 15.20 12.54
CA VAL A 78 -19.77 16.37 12.77
C VAL A 78 -20.29 17.54 11.97
N LEU A 79 -20.69 18.59 12.68
CA LEU A 79 -21.24 19.82 12.13
C LEU A 79 -20.16 20.89 12.15
N VAL A 80 -19.94 21.56 11.01
CA VAL A 80 -19.14 22.78 10.96
C VAL A 80 -20.11 23.96 11.09
N ILE A 81 -19.89 24.79 12.11
CA ILE A 81 -20.78 25.88 12.49
C ILE A 81 -20.29 27.18 11.84
N GLY A 82 -21.09 27.70 10.91
CA GLY A 82 -20.78 28.90 10.16
C GLY A 82 -19.73 28.68 9.05
N LYS A 83 -19.35 29.78 8.40
CA LYS A 83 -18.24 29.82 7.44
C LYS A 83 -17.28 30.92 7.89
N ARG A 84 -15.98 30.64 7.89
CA ARG A 84 -14.95 31.66 8.13
C ARG A 84 -14.17 31.86 6.84
N GLY A 85 -14.10 33.10 6.37
CA GLY A 85 -13.43 33.44 5.10
C GLY A 85 -14.03 32.73 3.87
N GLY A 86 -15.30 32.36 3.91
CA GLY A 86 -15.96 31.59 2.83
C GLY A 86 -15.62 30.09 2.82
N LEU A 87 -14.78 29.62 3.74
CA LEU A 87 -14.38 28.22 3.83
C LEU A 87 -15.48 27.38 4.50
N GLY A 88 -15.83 26.25 3.88
CA GLY A 88 -16.72 25.23 4.43
C GLY A 88 -16.31 23.85 3.94
N PRO A 89 -16.62 22.77 4.69
CA PRO A 89 -16.19 21.43 4.33
C PRO A 89 -16.90 20.97 3.05
N ALA A 90 -16.11 20.59 2.05
CA ALA A 90 -16.59 19.86 0.88
C ALA A 90 -16.90 18.40 1.23
N PHE A 91 -16.20 17.82 2.20
CA PHE A 91 -16.50 16.50 2.75
C PHE A 91 -16.01 16.35 4.19
N VAL A 92 -16.66 15.46 4.95
CA VAL A 92 -16.17 14.94 6.23
C VAL A 92 -16.24 13.42 6.18
N ARG A 93 -15.10 12.74 6.25
CA ARG A 93 -15.00 11.29 6.03
C ARG A 93 -14.25 10.61 7.14
N MET A 94 -14.71 9.42 7.52
CA MET A 94 -14.01 8.56 8.46
C MET A 94 -13.57 7.27 7.78
N TYR A 95 -12.30 6.94 7.92
CA TYR A 95 -11.66 5.73 7.45
C TYR A 95 -11.21 4.89 8.64
N CYS A 96 -11.08 3.58 8.46
CA CYS A 96 -10.41 2.74 9.44
C CYS A 96 -9.44 1.78 8.71
N HIS A 97 -8.19 1.90 9.10
CA HIS A 97 -7.06 1.15 8.61
C HIS A 97 -6.65 0.12 9.68
N ASN A 98 -6.48 -1.14 9.25
CA ASN A 98 -5.96 -2.23 10.09
C ASN A 98 -6.70 -2.44 11.42
N ARG A 99 -7.97 -2.06 11.51
CA ARG A 99 -8.83 -2.11 12.72
C ARG A 99 -8.36 -1.29 13.93
N VAL A 100 -7.10 -0.85 13.96
CA VAL A 100 -6.45 -0.06 15.02
C VAL A 100 -6.45 1.42 14.69
N LEU A 101 -6.07 1.80 13.47
CA LEU A 101 -5.94 3.21 13.10
C LEU A 101 -7.26 3.70 12.48
N VAL A 102 -7.91 4.67 13.11
CA VAL A 102 -9.09 5.36 12.57
C VAL A 102 -8.65 6.76 12.12
N ARG A 103 -9.20 7.26 11.02
CA ARG A 103 -8.82 8.56 10.46
C ARG A 103 -10.04 9.36 10.10
N LEU A 104 -10.19 10.54 10.67
CA LEU A 104 -11.23 11.51 10.32
C LEU A 104 -10.62 12.62 9.46
N GLU A 105 -11.21 12.89 8.31
CA GLU A 105 -10.76 13.92 7.37
C GLU A 105 -11.85 14.96 7.13
N PHE A 106 -11.43 16.23 7.16
CA PHE A 106 -12.21 17.38 6.70
C PHE A 106 -11.54 17.94 5.46
N GLY A 107 -12.20 17.78 4.31
CA GLY A 107 -11.72 18.35 3.06
C GLY A 107 -12.41 19.67 2.77
N PHE A 108 -11.65 20.70 2.43
CA PHE A 108 -12.11 22.05 2.13
C PHE A 108 -11.68 22.44 0.73
N GLN A 109 -12.64 22.88 -0.08
CA GLN A 109 -12.33 23.58 -1.33
C GLN A 109 -12.10 25.04 -0.99
N CYS A 110 -10.87 25.53 -1.16
CA CYS A 110 -10.56 26.92 -0.88
C CYS A 110 -11.13 27.85 -1.97
N PRO A 111 -11.62 29.05 -1.62
CA PRO A 111 -12.09 30.04 -2.60
C PRO A 111 -11.00 30.38 -3.63
N SER A 112 -11.39 30.65 -4.88
CA SER A 112 -10.47 31.02 -5.96
C SER A 112 -9.66 32.30 -5.65
N ALA A 113 -10.23 33.22 -4.87
CA ALA A 113 -9.55 34.42 -4.40
C ALA A 113 -8.33 34.14 -3.51
N TRP A 114 -8.22 32.93 -2.93
CA TRP A 114 -7.07 32.51 -2.13
C TRP A 114 -5.95 31.88 -2.99
N THR A 115 -6.18 31.79 -4.31
CA THR A 115 -5.30 31.10 -5.26
C THR A 115 -4.69 32.04 -6.31
N SER A 116 -5.04 33.33 -6.32
CA SER A 116 -4.43 34.35 -7.20
C SER A 116 -3.14 34.94 -6.60
N PHE A 117 -2.20 35.32 -7.47
CA PHE A 117 -0.75 35.49 -7.25
C PHE A 117 -0.26 36.51 -6.19
N GLU A 118 1.03 36.33 -5.85
CA GLU A 118 1.95 37.01 -4.91
C GLU A 118 1.77 36.63 -3.41
N MET A 119 2.72 35.82 -2.91
CA MET A 119 2.86 35.24 -1.56
C MET A 119 2.05 33.94 -1.23
N PRO A 120 2.39 32.78 -1.82
CA PRO A 120 1.71 31.49 -1.57
C PRO A 120 1.82 30.96 -0.13
N GLU A 121 2.91 31.25 0.58
CA GLU A 121 3.18 30.68 1.90
C GLU A 121 2.28 31.27 2.99
N GLU A 122 2.17 32.61 3.05
CA GLU A 122 1.27 33.30 3.98
C GLU A 122 -0.20 32.99 3.68
N HIS A 123 -0.58 32.83 2.41
CA HIS A 123 -1.92 32.37 2.04
C HIS A 123 -2.20 30.93 2.48
N THR A 124 -1.24 30.03 2.30
CA THR A 124 -1.35 28.64 2.76
C THR A 124 -1.49 28.59 4.28
N LYS A 125 -0.63 29.31 5.00
CA LYS A 125 -0.68 29.43 6.46
C LYS A 125 -2.03 29.99 6.91
N ARG A 126 -2.49 31.09 6.33
CA ARG A 126 -3.79 31.70 6.64
C ARG A 126 -4.96 30.76 6.33
N ALA A 127 -4.89 29.99 5.24
CA ALA A 127 -5.91 29.00 4.89
C ALA A 127 -5.96 27.86 5.92
N VAL A 128 -4.80 27.36 6.35
CA VAL A 128 -4.66 26.36 7.41
C VAL A 128 -5.19 26.91 8.73
N GLU A 129 -4.74 28.08 9.17
CA GLU A 129 -5.22 28.74 10.38
C GLU A 129 -6.73 28.93 10.34
N THR A 130 -7.27 29.44 9.22
CA THR A 130 -8.71 29.64 9.04
C THR A 130 -9.48 28.32 9.14
N ALA A 131 -8.98 27.25 8.53
CA ALA A 131 -9.60 25.93 8.60
C ALA A 131 -9.60 25.38 10.03
N LEU A 132 -8.46 25.44 10.71
CA LEU A 132 -8.32 24.94 12.08
C LEU A 132 -9.09 25.77 13.11
N ASP A 133 -9.36 27.04 12.82
CA ASP A 133 -10.19 27.91 13.66
C ASP A 133 -11.70 27.78 13.39
N LEU A 134 -12.13 26.98 12.40
CA LEU A 134 -13.56 26.75 12.16
C LEU A 134 -14.19 26.10 13.38
N ASN A 135 -15.34 26.62 13.79
CA ASN A 135 -16.10 26.04 14.88
C ASN A 135 -16.74 24.72 14.42
N VAL A 136 -16.52 23.67 15.19
CA VAL A 136 -17.09 22.35 14.95
C VAL A 136 -17.81 21.83 16.19
N GLN A 137 -18.84 21.03 15.94
CA GLN A 137 -19.71 20.49 16.96
C GLN A 137 -20.12 19.06 16.61
N LEU A 138 -20.15 18.19 17.61
CA LEU A 138 -20.74 16.87 17.47
C LEU A 138 -22.26 16.95 17.63
N ARG A 139 -23.01 16.28 16.75
CA ARG A 139 -24.47 16.23 16.85
C ARG A 139 -24.90 15.64 18.19
N GLY A 140 -25.72 16.39 18.92
CA GLY A 140 -26.18 16.01 20.27
C GLY A 140 -25.20 16.36 21.39
N ASN A 141 -24.08 17.02 21.08
CA ASN A 141 -23.18 17.62 22.06
C ASN A 141 -23.27 19.15 21.94
N PRO A 142 -23.63 19.90 23.01
CA PRO A 142 -23.70 21.35 22.94
C PRO A 142 -22.32 22.02 22.82
N ASN A 143 -21.23 21.32 23.13
CA ASN A 143 -19.88 21.88 23.07
C ASN A 143 -19.47 22.23 21.64
N VAL A 144 -19.06 23.47 21.43
CA VAL A 144 -18.52 23.96 20.16
C VAL A 144 -17.05 24.27 20.38
N VAL A 145 -16.18 23.62 19.60
CA VAL A 145 -14.73 23.79 19.71
C VAL A 145 -14.15 24.16 18.36
N PRO A 146 -13.00 24.87 18.31
CA PRO A 146 -12.25 25.02 17.07
C PRO A 146 -11.84 23.65 16.53
N LEU A 147 -11.82 23.51 15.20
CA LEU A 147 -11.43 22.29 14.52
C LEU A 147 -10.05 21.80 15.01
N GLY A 148 -9.07 22.69 15.17
CA GLY A 148 -7.75 22.36 15.69
C GLY A 148 -7.77 21.65 17.06
N LEU A 149 -8.78 21.89 17.89
CA LEU A 149 -8.91 21.29 19.22
C LEU A 149 -9.91 20.11 19.27
N PHE A 150 -10.45 19.72 18.12
CA PHE A 150 -11.57 18.78 18.02
C PHE A 150 -11.22 17.32 18.34
N ALA A 151 -9.94 16.94 18.27
CA ALA A 151 -9.52 15.55 18.30
C ALA A 151 -10.01 14.80 19.56
N HIS A 152 -9.84 15.38 20.74
CA HIS A 152 -10.22 14.74 22.00
C HIS A 152 -11.73 14.52 22.12
N ASP A 153 -12.54 15.51 21.73
CA ASP A 153 -14.01 15.42 21.73
C ASP A 153 -14.49 14.31 20.79
N PHE A 154 -13.89 14.22 19.60
CA PHE A 154 -14.21 13.14 18.65
C PHE A 154 -13.77 11.77 19.16
N ALA A 155 -12.59 11.65 19.78
CA ALA A 155 -12.09 10.39 20.33
C ALA A 155 -13.04 9.83 21.42
N ALA A 156 -13.50 10.70 22.32
CA ALA A 156 -14.48 10.35 23.35
C ALA A 156 -15.83 9.92 22.73
N ASN A 157 -16.29 10.64 21.71
CA ASN A 157 -17.53 10.29 21.00
C ASN A 157 -17.42 8.97 20.25
N LEU A 158 -16.29 8.76 19.55
CA LEU A 158 -15.95 7.52 18.85
C LEU A 158 -15.99 6.34 19.81
N LEU A 159 -15.39 6.49 21.00
CA LEU A 159 -15.42 5.47 22.04
C LEU A 159 -16.85 5.16 22.47
N ASP A 160 -17.67 6.18 22.75
CA ASP A 160 -19.06 6.01 23.17
C ASP A 160 -19.91 5.24 22.13
N PHE A 161 -19.95 5.72 20.88
CA PHE A 161 -20.87 5.10 19.91
C PHE A 161 -20.36 3.78 19.33
N THR A 162 -19.04 3.50 19.37
CA THR A 162 -18.49 2.21 18.95
C THR A 162 -18.36 1.21 20.09
N THR A 163 -18.86 1.53 21.28
CA THR A 163 -18.93 0.61 22.43
C THR A 163 -20.38 0.25 22.73
N ARG A 164 -20.64 -1.01 23.11
CA ARG A 164 -21.95 -1.38 23.65
C ARG A 164 -22.07 -0.82 25.07
N SER A 165 -22.88 0.21 25.24
CA SER A 165 -23.05 0.97 26.49
C SER A 165 -23.98 0.31 27.51
N ASN A 166 -24.78 -0.68 27.12
CA ASN A 166 -25.82 -1.29 27.97
C ASN A 166 -25.34 -2.57 28.69
N ILE A 167 -24.05 -2.63 29.04
CA ILE A 167 -23.48 -3.78 29.74
C ILE A 167 -23.40 -3.44 31.24
N PRO A 168 -24.14 -4.14 32.12
CA PRO A 168 -24.08 -3.90 33.56
C PRO A 168 -22.65 -4.02 34.11
N GLY A 169 -22.24 -3.06 34.93
CA GLY A 169 -20.92 -3.06 35.59
C GLY A 169 -19.73 -2.73 34.68
N PHE A 170 -19.97 -2.39 33.41
CA PHE A 170 -18.90 -2.06 32.46
C PHE A 170 -18.78 -0.55 32.26
N THR A 171 -17.56 -0.03 32.30
CA THR A 171 -17.27 1.37 31.98
C THR A 171 -16.07 1.43 31.02
N PRO A 172 -16.24 1.93 29.79
CA PRO A 172 -15.14 2.05 28.85
C PRO A 172 -14.10 3.03 29.41
N LYS A 173 -12.81 2.71 29.23
CA LYS A 173 -11.75 3.61 29.69
C LYS A 173 -11.50 4.69 28.64
N PRO A 174 -11.47 5.99 29.01
CA PRO A 174 -11.25 7.08 28.07
C PRO A 174 -9.99 6.92 27.22
N TRP A 175 -8.98 6.25 27.77
CA TRP A 175 -7.70 6.08 27.10
C TRP A 175 -7.71 5.04 25.98
N TRP A 176 -8.79 4.27 25.79
CA TRP A 176 -8.85 3.21 24.79
C TRP A 176 -8.92 3.70 23.35
N ILE A 177 -9.32 4.95 23.12
CA ILE A 177 -9.16 5.62 21.84
C ILE A 177 -8.33 6.87 22.08
N GLN A 178 -7.14 6.91 21.50
CA GLN A 178 -6.23 8.05 21.63
C GLN A 178 -6.20 8.84 20.32
N PRO A 179 -6.46 10.16 20.34
CA PRO A 179 -6.05 11.00 19.23
C PRO A 179 -4.53 11.02 19.14
N VAL A 180 -4.00 11.15 17.93
CA VAL A 180 -2.59 11.46 17.70
C VAL A 180 -2.46 12.82 17.05
N ASP A 181 -1.22 13.29 16.90
CA ASP A 181 -0.96 14.59 16.29
C ASP A 181 -1.64 14.69 14.91
N PRO A 182 -2.43 15.75 14.67
CA PRO A 182 -3.15 15.93 13.43
C PRO A 182 -2.20 16.30 12.29
N LEU A 183 -2.65 16.01 11.07
CA LEU A 183 -1.96 16.38 9.84
C LEU A 183 -2.85 17.29 9.00
N THR A 184 -2.27 18.32 8.40
CA THR A 184 -2.91 19.09 7.34
C THR A 184 -2.19 18.86 6.02
N LEU A 185 -2.95 18.59 4.97
CA LEU A 185 -2.45 18.47 3.61
C LEU A 185 -3.01 19.62 2.79
N VAL A 186 -2.15 20.38 2.11
CA VAL A 186 -2.57 21.52 1.28
C VAL A 186 -2.04 21.34 -0.14
N GLU A 187 -2.91 21.54 -1.12
CA GLU A 187 -2.59 21.43 -2.54
C GLU A 187 -2.52 22.82 -3.16
N THR A 188 -1.32 23.24 -3.53
CA THR A 188 -1.04 24.58 -4.09
C THR A 188 -0.53 24.46 -5.52
N VAL A 189 -0.59 25.56 -6.27
CA VAL A 189 -0.09 25.60 -7.65
C VAL A 189 1.43 25.72 -7.63
N GLY A 190 2.11 24.94 -8.45
CA GLY A 190 3.56 24.97 -8.60
C GLY A 190 4.01 24.42 -9.95
N VAL A 191 5.30 24.59 -10.27
CA VAL A 191 5.94 24.00 -11.45
C VAL A 191 6.44 22.61 -11.07
N GLY A 192 6.05 21.57 -11.82
CA GLY A 192 6.32 20.18 -11.45
C GLY A 192 5.54 19.73 -10.22
N ILE A 193 6.03 18.70 -9.53
CA ILE A 193 5.44 18.25 -8.26
C ILE A 193 6.49 18.36 -7.17
N GLU A 194 6.25 19.22 -6.18
CA GLU A 194 7.12 19.35 -5.01
C GLU A 194 6.32 19.08 -3.73
N VAL A 195 7.00 18.54 -2.73
CA VAL A 195 6.40 18.30 -1.42
C VAL A 195 7.28 18.91 -0.33
N GLU A 196 6.65 19.64 0.60
CA GLU A 196 7.31 20.26 1.76
C GLU A 196 6.52 19.94 3.04
N CYS A 197 7.21 19.71 4.16
CA CYS A 197 6.57 19.57 5.47
C CYS A 197 7.05 20.67 6.42
N ARG A 198 6.10 21.42 7.00
CA ARG A 198 6.38 22.44 8.01
C ARG A 198 5.38 22.39 9.16
N PHE A 199 5.69 23.11 10.24
CA PHE A 199 4.73 23.34 11.32
C PHE A 199 4.05 24.68 11.15
N VAL A 200 2.73 24.69 11.36
CA VAL A 200 1.95 25.91 11.57
C VAL A 200 1.53 25.96 13.04
N PRO A 201 1.92 27.01 13.79
CA PRO A 201 1.42 27.19 15.15
C PRO A 201 -0.05 27.63 15.09
N LEU A 202 -0.89 27.04 15.94
CA LEU A 202 -2.24 27.50 16.17
C LEU A 202 -2.50 27.50 17.66
N ARG A 203 -2.61 28.71 18.24
CA ARG A 203 -2.76 28.91 19.69
C ARG A 203 -1.62 28.19 20.44
N ALA A 204 -1.93 27.28 21.35
CA ALA A 204 -0.97 26.51 22.13
C ALA A 204 -0.48 25.23 21.43
N SER A 205 -0.99 24.91 20.23
CA SER A 205 -0.71 23.67 19.52
C SER A 205 0.11 23.90 18.25
N ARG A 206 0.84 22.87 17.80
CA ARG A 206 1.55 22.87 16.51
C ARG A 206 0.90 21.85 15.59
N PHE A 207 0.68 22.23 14.34
CA PHE A 207 0.06 21.38 13.33
C PHE A 207 1.06 21.09 12.24
N ALA A 208 1.23 19.82 11.92
CA ALA A 208 1.99 19.42 10.76
C ALA A 208 1.25 19.80 9.49
N VAL A 209 1.95 20.41 8.54
CA VAL A 209 1.41 20.80 7.25
C VAL A 209 2.31 20.23 6.17
N TRP A 210 1.77 19.28 5.39
CA TRP A 210 2.34 18.86 4.12
C TRP A 210 1.75 19.73 3.02
N GLU A 211 2.60 20.51 2.35
CA GLU A 211 2.25 21.25 1.15
C GLU A 211 2.67 20.43 -0.08
N ILE A 212 1.71 20.09 -0.94
CA ILE A 212 1.94 19.44 -2.24
C ILE A 212 1.71 20.50 -3.32
N ARG A 213 2.78 20.90 -3.99
CA ARG A 213 2.76 21.87 -5.09
C ARG A 213 2.68 21.13 -6.40
N GLY A 214 1.77 21.55 -7.27
CA GLY A 214 1.73 21.10 -8.65
C GLY A 214 0.49 21.57 -9.41
N ILE A 215 0.49 21.37 -10.73
CA ILE A 215 -0.64 21.74 -11.59
C ILE A 215 -1.69 20.63 -11.53
N GLU A 216 -2.80 20.85 -10.81
CA GLU A 216 -3.86 19.83 -10.60
C GLU A 216 -4.40 19.23 -11.90
N GLN A 217 -4.44 20.02 -12.98
CA GLN A 217 -4.92 19.55 -14.29
C GLN A 217 -3.95 18.55 -14.95
N GLU A 218 -2.66 18.69 -14.69
CA GLU A 218 -1.59 17.89 -15.31
C GLU A 218 -1.19 16.70 -14.43
N HIS A 219 -1.16 16.90 -13.11
CA HIS A 219 -0.58 15.95 -12.14
C HIS A 219 -1.60 15.39 -11.13
N ARG A 220 -2.86 15.30 -11.56
CA ARG A 220 -3.99 15.00 -10.68
C ARG A 220 -3.84 13.69 -9.90
N ASP A 221 -3.43 12.63 -10.59
CA ASP A 221 -3.35 11.30 -10.01
C ASP A 221 -2.11 11.17 -9.12
N GLU A 222 -1.03 11.84 -9.50
CA GLU A 222 0.22 11.90 -8.76
C GLU A 222 0.02 12.58 -7.41
N ILE A 223 -0.55 13.79 -7.40
CA ILE A 223 -0.90 14.57 -6.21
C ILE A 223 -1.80 13.76 -5.29
N ARG A 224 -2.79 13.05 -5.86
CA ARG A 224 -3.69 12.20 -5.09
C ARG A 224 -2.97 11.02 -4.44
N ARG A 225 -2.07 10.33 -5.15
CA ARG A 225 -1.30 9.21 -4.61
C ARG A 225 -0.35 9.66 -3.50
N LEU A 226 0.32 10.80 -3.69
CA LEU A 226 1.17 11.42 -2.67
C LEU A 226 0.38 11.75 -1.41
N ARG A 227 -0.81 12.35 -1.55
CA ARG A 227 -1.66 12.67 -0.40
C ARG A 227 -1.92 11.43 0.46
N VAL A 228 -2.26 10.31 -0.17
CA VAL A 228 -2.53 9.07 0.58
C VAL A 228 -1.26 8.46 1.16
N LEU A 229 -0.15 8.46 0.42
CA LEU A 229 1.15 8.05 0.95
C LEU A 229 1.48 8.81 2.24
N LEU A 230 1.45 10.15 2.18
CA LEU A 230 1.76 11.02 3.31
C LEU A 230 0.78 10.82 4.48
N SER A 231 -0.52 10.66 4.19
CA SER A 231 -1.54 10.35 5.20
C SER A 231 -1.27 9.04 5.94
N HIS A 232 -0.88 7.98 5.23
CA HIS A 232 -0.59 6.66 5.81
C HIS A 232 0.71 6.68 6.60
N LEU A 233 1.79 7.21 6.02
CA LEU A 233 3.08 7.35 6.71
C LEU A 233 2.91 8.10 8.03
N HIS A 234 2.18 9.21 8.04
CA HIS A 234 1.90 9.98 9.25
C HIS A 234 1.09 9.15 10.26
N GLY A 235 0.02 8.50 9.82
CA GLY A 235 -0.84 7.69 10.69
C GLY A 235 -0.11 6.51 11.34
N ASP A 236 0.70 5.78 10.57
CA ASP A 236 1.47 4.64 11.05
C ASP A 236 2.55 5.07 12.04
N LEU A 237 3.35 6.07 11.67
CA LEU A 237 4.39 6.58 12.53
C LEU A 237 3.82 7.17 13.83
N MET A 238 2.72 7.93 13.75
CA MET A 238 2.06 8.46 14.94
C MET A 238 1.43 7.36 15.80
N GLY A 239 0.80 6.36 15.19
CA GLY A 239 0.21 5.21 15.87
C GLY A 239 1.21 4.43 16.71
N LEU A 240 2.43 4.20 16.19
CA LEU A 240 3.52 3.58 16.95
C LEU A 240 3.87 4.36 18.23
N GLY A 241 3.72 5.70 18.21
CA GLY A 241 3.95 6.55 19.39
C GLY A 241 2.95 6.36 20.52
N ILE A 242 1.79 5.76 20.24
CA ILE A 242 0.81 5.40 21.27
C ILE A 242 0.98 3.94 21.68
N VAL A 243 1.11 3.04 20.70
CA VAL A 243 1.09 1.60 20.96
C VAL A 243 2.35 1.13 21.68
N LEU A 244 3.54 1.55 21.25
CA LEU A 244 4.79 1.03 21.83
C LEU A 244 5.00 1.44 23.30
N PRO A 245 4.74 2.69 23.73
CA PRO A 245 4.83 3.04 25.15
C PRO A 245 3.84 2.27 26.03
N LEU A 246 2.67 1.92 25.50
CA LEU A 246 1.69 1.11 26.23
C LEU A 246 2.14 -0.35 26.40
N VAL A 247 2.91 -0.89 25.44
CA VAL A 247 3.58 -2.19 25.61
C VAL A 247 4.68 -2.09 26.67
N GLN A 248 5.52 -1.06 26.61
CA GLN A 248 6.60 -0.85 27.58
C GLN A 248 6.09 -0.70 29.01
N SER A 249 4.96 0.01 29.19
CA SER A 249 4.32 0.18 30.49
C SER A 249 3.51 -1.04 30.95
N GLY A 250 3.47 -2.13 30.17
CA GLY A 250 2.73 -3.35 30.48
C GLY A 250 1.20 -3.23 30.33
N ARG A 251 0.70 -2.12 29.77
CA ARG A 251 -0.74 -1.92 29.53
C ARG A 251 -1.26 -2.67 28.29
N LEU A 252 -0.37 -3.02 27.36
CA LEU A 252 -0.65 -3.90 26.23
C LEU A 252 0.24 -5.13 26.31
N ASN A 253 -0.33 -6.31 26.07
CA ASN A 253 0.43 -7.55 26.01
C ASN A 253 1.08 -7.70 24.61
N PRO A 254 2.43 -7.70 24.49
CA PRO A 254 3.10 -7.92 23.22
C PRO A 254 2.91 -9.33 22.64
N LYS A 255 2.38 -10.27 23.42
CA LYS A 255 1.98 -11.61 22.96
C LYS A 255 0.59 -11.65 22.33
N ASN A 256 -0.18 -10.56 22.38
CA ASN A 256 -1.48 -10.49 21.72
C ASN A 256 -1.29 -10.65 20.19
N PRO A 257 -1.94 -11.62 19.53
CA PRO A 257 -1.85 -11.80 18.08
C PRO A 257 -2.21 -10.54 17.28
N GLU A 258 -3.18 -9.75 17.74
CA GLU A 258 -3.61 -8.50 17.10
C GLU A 258 -2.52 -7.43 17.18
N PHE A 259 -1.74 -7.41 18.27
CA PHE A 259 -0.54 -6.57 18.36
C PHE A 259 0.52 -7.03 17.36
N GLY A 260 0.76 -8.34 17.28
CA GLY A 260 1.68 -8.92 16.31
C GLY A 260 1.32 -8.55 14.87
N GLU A 261 0.04 -8.65 14.49
CA GLU A 261 -0.45 -8.27 13.17
C GLU A 261 -0.29 -6.77 12.92
N TYR A 262 -0.69 -5.93 13.88
CA TYR A 262 -0.57 -4.47 13.79
C TYR A 262 0.89 -4.05 13.56
N ILE A 263 1.82 -4.53 14.38
CA ILE A 263 3.24 -4.20 14.26
C ILE A 263 3.84 -4.75 12.96
N ASN A 264 3.49 -5.99 12.59
CA ASN A 264 3.98 -6.61 11.35
C ASN A 264 3.62 -5.76 10.13
N ARG A 265 2.37 -5.29 10.08
CA ARG A 265 1.85 -4.50 8.96
C ARG A 265 2.43 -3.08 8.96
N THR A 266 2.48 -2.43 10.12
CA THR A 266 3.00 -1.07 10.28
C THR A 266 4.49 -1.01 9.95
N CYS A 267 5.30 -1.90 10.54
CA CYS A 267 6.74 -1.98 10.22
C CYS A 267 6.97 -2.45 8.78
N GLY A 268 6.14 -3.36 8.27
CA GLY A 268 6.18 -3.77 6.87
C GLY A 268 6.00 -2.58 5.92
N HIS A 269 5.01 -1.71 6.18
CA HIS A 269 4.76 -0.53 5.36
C HIS A 269 5.93 0.47 5.42
N LEU A 270 6.53 0.68 6.59
CA LEU A 270 7.72 1.54 6.74
C LEU A 270 8.94 0.99 5.98
N LEU A 271 9.11 -0.33 5.95
CA LEU A 271 10.23 -0.99 5.29
C LEU A 271 10.07 -1.12 3.77
N THR A 272 8.86 -0.90 3.24
CA THR A 272 8.64 -0.93 1.81
C THR A 272 9.37 0.25 1.15
N GLY A 273 10.34 -0.01 0.27
CA GLY A 273 11.10 1.06 -0.39
C GLY A 273 10.24 1.96 -1.28
N GLU A 274 9.23 1.40 -1.93
CA GLU A 274 8.28 2.13 -2.78
C GLU A 274 6.83 1.81 -2.42
N SER A 275 6.01 2.85 -2.25
CA SER A 275 4.58 2.70 -2.02
C SER A 275 3.83 3.73 -2.85
N PHE A 276 2.70 3.31 -3.41
CA PHE A 276 1.87 4.12 -4.31
C PHE A 276 2.62 4.67 -5.54
N GLY A 277 3.70 4.01 -5.97
CA GLY A 277 4.55 4.42 -7.11
C GLY A 277 5.63 5.45 -6.77
N TYR A 278 5.91 5.67 -5.49
CA TYR A 278 6.94 6.60 -5.04
C TYR A 278 7.89 5.96 -4.04
N ALA A 279 9.17 6.34 -4.11
CA ALA A 279 10.14 6.04 -3.07
C ALA A 279 9.67 6.65 -1.74
N GLN A 280 9.44 5.83 -0.72
CA GLN A 280 8.88 6.32 0.55
C GLN A 280 9.91 7.06 1.41
N HIS A 281 11.17 6.61 1.34
CA HIS A 281 12.24 7.04 2.24
C HIS A 281 12.48 8.56 2.29
N PRO A 282 12.45 9.32 1.17
CA PRO A 282 12.59 10.77 1.22
C PRO A 282 11.50 11.45 2.05
N TYR A 283 10.25 11.00 1.94
CA TYR A 283 9.12 11.56 2.69
C TYR A 283 9.18 11.18 4.17
N ILE A 284 9.59 9.94 4.48
CA ILE A 284 9.84 9.52 5.86
C ILE A 284 10.93 10.41 6.47
N ALA A 285 12.03 10.63 5.77
CA ALA A 285 13.13 11.41 6.30
C ALA A 285 12.79 12.91 6.50
N VAL A 286 12.04 13.51 5.58
CA VAL A 286 11.48 14.86 5.79
C VAL A 286 10.59 14.88 7.04
N MET A 287 9.75 13.87 7.23
CA MET A 287 8.93 13.75 8.45
C MET A 287 9.81 13.64 9.70
N LEU A 288 10.81 12.74 9.69
CA LEU A 288 11.74 12.56 10.81
C LEU A 288 12.48 13.85 11.17
N LYS A 289 12.93 14.61 10.16
CA LYS A 289 13.58 15.91 10.35
C LYS A 289 12.62 16.93 10.95
N THR A 290 11.44 17.08 10.35
CA THR A 290 10.44 18.06 10.79
C THR A 290 9.99 17.77 12.23
N PHE A 291 9.78 16.51 12.61
CA PHE A 291 9.34 16.16 13.97
C PHE A 291 10.41 15.41 14.79
N SER A 292 11.69 15.73 14.63
CA SER A 292 12.82 15.03 15.29
C SER A 292 12.59 14.66 16.77
N ARG A 293 12.02 15.59 17.56
CA ARG A 293 11.69 15.37 18.98
C ARG A 293 10.63 14.29 19.25
N HIS A 294 9.73 14.03 18.30
CA HIS A 294 8.66 13.05 18.45
C HIS A 294 9.10 11.64 18.01
N TYR A 295 10.19 11.52 17.25
CA TYR A 295 10.58 10.27 16.59
C TYR A 295 11.74 9.53 17.25
N LEU A 296 12.66 10.22 17.94
CA LEU A 296 13.76 9.56 18.65
C LEU A 296 13.25 8.53 19.67
N ASP A 297 12.22 8.90 20.43
CA ASP A 297 11.60 8.00 21.42
C ASP A 297 10.98 6.76 20.77
N LYS A 298 10.52 6.85 19.51
CA LYS A 298 9.94 5.72 18.78
C LYS A 298 11.00 4.72 18.34
N ILE A 299 12.17 5.17 17.92
CA ILE A 299 13.30 4.28 17.57
C ILE A 299 13.70 3.46 18.80
N VAL A 300 13.87 4.13 19.94
CA VAL A 300 14.16 3.48 21.23
C VAL A 300 13.02 2.52 21.59
N SER A 301 11.78 2.93 21.41
CA SER A 301 10.62 2.10 21.77
C SER A 301 10.46 0.86 20.89
N LEU A 302 10.73 0.96 19.59
CA LEU A 302 10.75 -0.19 18.69
C LEU A 302 11.81 -1.20 19.14
N ARG A 303 13.03 -0.74 19.42
CA ARG A 303 14.11 -1.61 19.91
C ARG A 303 13.72 -2.30 21.21
N ALA A 304 13.17 -1.57 22.17
CA ALA A 304 12.70 -2.14 23.43
C ALA A 304 11.58 -3.18 23.24
N SER A 305 10.57 -2.86 22.42
CA SER A 305 9.47 -3.78 22.12
C SER A 305 9.92 -5.04 21.38
N SER A 306 11.00 -4.98 20.59
CA SER A 306 11.54 -6.15 19.90
C SER A 306 11.94 -7.30 20.84
N VAL A 307 12.38 -6.96 22.06
CA VAL A 307 12.77 -7.93 23.10
C VAL A 307 11.56 -8.72 23.59
N SER A 308 10.41 -8.05 23.70
CA SER A 308 9.17 -8.64 24.23
C SER A 308 8.36 -9.44 23.21
N VAL A 309 8.77 -9.44 21.93
CA VAL A 309 8.13 -10.21 20.85
C VAL A 309 8.77 -11.59 20.73
N GLU A 310 7.95 -12.64 20.79
CA GLU A 310 8.41 -14.03 20.70
C GLU A 310 8.77 -14.46 19.27
N SER A 311 8.03 -13.97 18.28
CA SER A 311 8.29 -14.29 16.86
C SER A 311 9.63 -13.72 16.41
N LYS A 312 10.57 -14.60 16.04
CA LYS A 312 11.90 -14.22 15.51
C LYS A 312 11.78 -13.34 14.26
N GLY A 313 10.86 -13.67 13.35
CA GLY A 313 10.63 -12.90 12.13
C GLY A 313 10.10 -11.50 12.41
N LEU A 314 9.14 -11.39 13.33
CA LEU A 314 8.60 -10.08 13.73
C LEU A 314 9.64 -9.24 14.48
N ARG A 315 10.42 -9.86 15.38
CA ARG A 315 11.53 -9.19 16.07
C ARG A 315 12.54 -8.61 15.08
N ARG A 316 12.96 -9.40 14.09
CA ARG A 316 13.86 -8.94 13.02
C ARG A 316 13.28 -7.74 12.28
N LYS A 317 12.00 -7.81 11.89
CA LYS A 317 11.30 -6.73 11.18
C LYS A 317 11.23 -5.43 12.00
N ILE A 318 10.95 -5.53 13.31
CA ILE A 318 10.94 -4.37 14.21
C ILE A 318 12.33 -3.72 14.26
N ILE A 319 13.39 -4.54 14.38
CA ILE A 319 14.77 -4.05 14.41
C ILE A 319 15.15 -3.39 13.08
N GLU A 320 14.80 -4.00 11.95
CA GLU A 320 15.03 -3.44 10.63
C GLU A 320 14.31 -2.09 10.47
N ALA A 321 13.05 -1.98 10.92
CA ALA A 321 12.31 -0.71 10.88
C ALA A 321 12.97 0.35 11.76
N ALA A 322 13.41 -0.01 12.98
CA ALA A 322 14.14 0.91 13.85
C ALA A 322 15.46 1.39 13.21
N ASN A 323 16.23 0.48 12.61
CA ASN A 323 17.47 0.81 11.91
C ASN A 323 17.23 1.72 10.70
N LEU A 324 16.16 1.48 9.93
CA LEU A 324 15.77 2.34 8.81
C LEU A 324 15.46 3.75 9.30
N LEU A 325 14.61 3.89 10.33
CA LEU A 325 14.25 5.20 10.87
C LEU A 325 15.48 5.93 11.44
N GLU A 326 16.38 5.23 12.12
CA GLU A 326 17.64 5.80 12.61
C GLU A 326 18.54 6.27 11.45
N GLY A 327 18.75 5.43 10.44
CA GLY A 327 19.53 5.77 9.25
C GLY A 327 18.96 6.97 8.51
N LEU A 328 17.65 7.00 8.27
CA LEU A 328 16.98 8.13 7.61
C LEU A 328 17.01 9.41 8.45
N SER A 329 16.98 9.30 9.78
CA SER A 329 17.07 10.48 10.65
C SER A 329 18.44 11.16 10.62
N ALA A 330 19.48 10.43 10.21
CA ALA A 330 20.85 10.93 10.09
C ALA A 330 21.16 11.55 8.72
N ILE A 331 20.31 11.36 7.71
CA ILE A 331 20.56 11.88 6.36
C ILE A 331 20.04 13.32 6.25
N GLU A 332 20.86 14.20 5.67
CA GLU A 332 20.39 15.53 5.28
C GLU A 332 19.53 15.45 4.02
N PHE A 333 18.22 15.68 4.20
CA PHE A 333 17.30 15.88 3.09
C PHE A 333 17.03 17.38 2.87
N PRO A 334 16.82 17.79 1.59
CA PRO A 334 16.37 19.14 1.28
C PRO A 334 15.03 19.43 1.96
N ALA A 335 14.78 20.69 2.30
CA ALA A 335 13.51 21.11 2.92
C ALA A 335 12.30 20.82 2.00
N ARG A 336 12.53 20.80 0.68
CA ARG A 336 11.57 20.42 -0.34
C ARG A 336 12.04 19.19 -1.10
N VAL A 337 11.11 18.28 -1.34
CA VAL A 337 11.33 17.08 -2.12
C VAL A 337 10.71 17.30 -3.49
N ASP A 338 11.54 17.46 -4.52
CA ASP A 338 11.08 17.40 -5.91
C ASP A 338 10.71 15.95 -6.22
N VAL A 339 9.42 15.70 -6.41
CA VAL A 339 8.91 14.35 -6.65
C VAL A 339 9.48 13.79 -7.95
N ALA A 340 9.82 14.59 -8.96
CA ALA A 340 10.46 14.08 -10.17
C ALA A 340 11.86 13.49 -9.90
N ALA A 341 12.56 14.02 -8.89
CA ALA A 341 13.88 13.50 -8.49
C ALA A 341 13.80 12.14 -7.75
N TYR A 342 12.63 11.79 -7.21
CA TYR A 342 12.42 10.58 -6.39
C TYR A 342 11.25 9.70 -6.85
N ALA A 343 10.58 10.08 -7.94
CA ALA A 343 9.64 9.24 -8.65
C ALA A 343 10.46 8.11 -9.26
N GLY A 344 10.10 6.87 -8.95
CA GLY A 344 10.65 5.73 -9.65
C GLY A 344 10.52 6.01 -11.15
N LYS A 345 11.65 6.06 -11.86
CA LYS A 345 11.71 6.53 -13.25
C LYS A 345 10.71 5.73 -14.10
N GLY A 346 9.54 6.30 -14.34
CA GLY A 346 8.79 6.06 -15.56
C GLY A 346 9.72 6.41 -16.71
N LYS A 347 10.09 5.38 -17.48
CA LYS A 347 10.88 5.37 -18.71
C LYS A 347 11.10 6.75 -19.36
N GLU A 348 12.36 7.23 -19.34
CA GLU A 348 13.16 7.76 -20.46
C GLU A 348 14.30 8.65 -19.93
N GLY A 349 15.48 8.57 -20.56
CA GLY A 349 16.61 9.49 -20.32
C GLY A 349 17.81 8.92 -19.56
N LYS A 350 18.75 8.32 -20.32
CA LYS A 350 20.15 8.08 -19.91
C LYS A 350 20.86 9.44 -19.67
N ARG A 351 21.35 9.69 -18.45
CA ARG A 351 22.79 9.88 -18.09
C ARG A 351 22.94 10.49 -16.70
N ASP A 352 23.92 9.89 -16.00
CA ASP A 352 24.70 10.32 -14.84
C ASP A 352 23.96 10.59 -13.52
N MET A 353 23.66 9.47 -12.84
CA MET A 353 23.35 9.40 -11.41
C MET A 353 24.65 9.34 -10.59
N PRO A 354 24.71 9.99 -9.41
CA PRO A 354 25.80 9.78 -8.46
C PRO A 354 25.82 8.32 -7.98
N GLU A 355 27.01 7.76 -8.03
CA GLU A 355 27.35 6.38 -7.76
C GLU A 355 27.21 6.04 -6.27
N LYS A 356 26.27 5.14 -5.95
CA LYS A 356 26.22 4.19 -4.81
C LYS A 356 24.85 4.12 -4.13
N LEU A 357 23.95 3.35 -4.75
CA LEU A 357 22.96 2.48 -4.12
C LEU A 357 22.35 1.58 -5.23
N GLN A 358 23.21 0.80 -5.91
CA GLN A 358 22.75 -0.26 -6.79
C GLN A 358 22.45 -1.49 -5.94
N THR A 359 21.25 -2.05 -6.08
CA THR A 359 20.99 -3.43 -5.70
C THR A 359 21.87 -4.32 -6.58
N THR A 360 22.73 -5.12 -5.95
CA THR A 360 23.79 -5.92 -6.57
C THR A 360 23.26 -7.21 -7.23
N GLN A 361 22.12 -7.16 -7.92
CA GLN A 361 21.62 -8.31 -8.69
C GLN A 361 22.14 -8.22 -10.11
N ASP A 362 22.77 -9.29 -10.61
CA ASP A 362 23.25 -9.37 -12.00
C ASP A 362 22.06 -9.17 -12.95
N PRO A 363 22.06 -8.13 -13.82
CA PRO A 363 20.95 -7.86 -14.73
C PRO A 363 20.76 -8.95 -15.81
N ARG A 364 21.61 -9.98 -15.85
CA ARG A 364 21.43 -11.18 -16.67
C ARG A 364 20.74 -12.33 -15.93
N SER A 365 20.56 -12.23 -14.61
CA SER A 365 20.02 -13.33 -13.81
C SER A 365 18.50 -13.46 -13.95
N VAL A 366 18.01 -14.66 -14.22
CA VAL A 366 16.57 -14.96 -14.41
C VAL A 366 16.18 -16.19 -13.61
N PHE A 367 15.11 -16.10 -12.82
CA PHE A 367 14.54 -17.22 -12.09
C PHE A 367 13.48 -17.89 -12.96
N LEU A 368 13.63 -19.18 -13.23
CA LEU A 368 12.70 -19.93 -14.06
C LEU A 368 11.76 -20.77 -13.19
N VAL A 369 10.46 -20.47 -13.27
CA VAL A 369 9.38 -21.24 -12.65
C VAL A 369 8.74 -22.11 -13.73
N HIS A 370 8.63 -23.43 -13.48
CA HIS A 370 8.04 -24.35 -14.43
C HIS A 370 7.33 -25.52 -13.75
N GLY A 371 6.47 -26.18 -14.53
CA GLY A 371 5.75 -27.39 -14.15
C GLY A 371 6.57 -28.67 -14.32
N ARG A 372 5.88 -29.77 -14.66
CA ARG A 372 6.49 -31.11 -14.71
C ARG A 372 7.01 -31.51 -16.08
N ASP A 373 6.69 -30.74 -17.11
CA ASP A 373 7.26 -30.87 -18.45
C ASP A 373 8.73 -30.39 -18.47
N GLU A 374 9.62 -31.27 -18.00
CA GLU A 374 11.06 -31.01 -17.91
C GLU A 374 11.70 -30.84 -19.30
N LYS A 375 11.14 -31.49 -20.34
CA LYS A 375 11.62 -31.33 -21.71
C LYS A 375 11.46 -29.87 -22.14
N THR A 376 10.24 -29.34 -22.07
CA THR A 376 9.97 -27.94 -22.44
C THR A 376 10.71 -26.94 -21.54
N ALA A 377 10.84 -27.23 -20.24
CA ALA A 377 11.64 -26.42 -19.33
C ALA A 377 13.12 -26.39 -19.73
N GLN A 378 13.69 -27.53 -20.14
CA GLN A 378 15.08 -27.63 -20.59
C GLN A 378 15.33 -26.86 -21.90
N GLU A 379 14.40 -26.92 -22.85
CA GLU A 379 14.49 -26.13 -24.09
C GLU A 379 14.40 -24.62 -23.80
N MET A 380 13.52 -24.21 -22.86
CA MET A 380 13.45 -22.82 -22.40
C MET A 380 14.76 -22.37 -21.74
N ARG A 381 15.42 -23.24 -20.97
CA ARG A 381 16.74 -22.94 -20.39
C ARG A 381 17.80 -22.72 -21.46
N SER A 382 17.83 -23.56 -22.49
CA SER A 382 18.77 -23.42 -23.62
C SER A 382 18.56 -22.08 -24.33
N LEU A 383 17.31 -21.73 -24.62
CA LEU A 383 16.97 -20.44 -25.22
C LEU A 383 17.37 -19.24 -24.36
N LEU A 384 17.05 -19.25 -23.06
CA LEU A 384 17.41 -18.15 -22.14
C LEU A 384 18.95 -17.98 -22.04
N ARG A 385 19.70 -19.09 -22.05
CA ARG A 385 21.18 -19.06 -22.06
C ARG A 385 21.74 -18.54 -23.39
N ALA A 386 21.15 -18.92 -24.52
CA ALA A 386 21.55 -18.37 -25.83
C ALA A 386 21.27 -16.86 -25.94
N LEU A 387 20.29 -16.36 -25.18
CA LEU A 387 20.04 -14.93 -24.96
C LEU A 387 20.99 -14.28 -23.94
N GLY A 388 22.03 -14.99 -23.49
CA GLY A 388 23.05 -14.49 -22.56
C GLY A 388 22.59 -14.37 -21.11
N LEU A 389 21.49 -15.04 -20.72
CA LEU A 389 20.94 -14.98 -19.36
C LEU A 389 21.50 -16.10 -18.46
N THR A 390 21.67 -15.77 -17.18
CA THR A 390 22.08 -16.71 -16.13
C THR A 390 20.86 -17.19 -15.39
N ILE A 391 20.60 -18.49 -15.40
CA ILE A 391 19.39 -19.04 -14.80
C ILE A 391 19.65 -19.33 -13.32
N VAL A 392 18.77 -18.79 -12.46
CA VAL A 392 18.65 -19.20 -11.06
C VAL A 392 17.62 -20.31 -11.02
N ASP A 393 18.04 -21.46 -10.52
CA ASP A 393 17.20 -22.64 -10.46
C ASP A 393 16.34 -22.73 -9.20
N TRP A 394 15.23 -23.47 -9.27
CA TRP A 394 14.34 -23.69 -8.13
C TRP A 394 15.07 -24.30 -6.94
N GLU A 395 15.90 -25.34 -7.19
CA GLU A 395 16.67 -26.00 -6.14
C GLU A 395 17.78 -25.08 -5.58
N ASP A 396 18.34 -24.18 -6.38
CA ASP A 396 19.32 -23.19 -5.91
C ASP A 396 18.67 -22.16 -4.98
N ALA A 397 17.48 -21.65 -5.36
CA ALA A 397 16.71 -20.73 -4.53
C ALA A 397 16.28 -21.41 -3.21
N LYS A 398 15.83 -22.66 -3.28
CA LYS A 398 15.45 -23.46 -2.11
C LYS A 398 16.65 -23.76 -1.21
N ALA A 399 17.81 -24.10 -1.77
CA ALA A 399 19.03 -24.35 -1.01
C ALA A 399 19.53 -23.09 -0.29
N SER A 400 19.40 -21.92 -0.93
CA SER A 400 19.78 -20.61 -0.36
C SER A 400 19.01 -20.27 0.93
N LEU A 401 17.77 -20.74 1.07
CA LEU A 401 16.95 -20.53 2.27
C LEU A 401 17.50 -21.22 3.53
N LYS A 402 18.32 -22.27 3.38
CA LYS A 402 18.87 -23.09 4.49
C LYS A 402 17.78 -23.61 5.44
N GLN A 403 16.63 -23.99 4.90
CA GLN A 403 15.50 -24.56 5.64
C GLN A 403 15.27 -26.02 5.22
N GLY A 404 14.92 -26.89 6.16
CA GLY A 404 14.64 -28.31 5.85
C GLY A 404 13.31 -28.54 5.12
N ALA A 405 12.33 -27.65 5.30
CA ALA A 405 11.02 -27.69 4.65
C ALA A 405 10.47 -26.27 4.42
N PRO A 406 11.02 -25.52 3.45
CA PRO A 406 10.60 -24.14 3.18
C PRO A 406 9.19 -24.06 2.59
N TYR A 407 8.51 -22.94 2.85
CA TYR A 407 7.26 -22.61 2.19
C TYR A 407 7.50 -22.27 0.71
N ILE A 408 6.61 -22.71 -0.19
CA ILE A 408 6.75 -22.50 -1.64
C ILE A 408 6.87 -21.01 -1.99
N GLY A 409 6.09 -20.15 -1.34
CA GLY A 409 6.19 -18.70 -1.51
C GLY A 409 7.53 -18.12 -1.09
N ASP A 410 8.21 -18.71 -0.10
CA ASP A 410 9.54 -18.28 0.34
C ASP A 410 10.61 -18.65 -0.70
N ILE A 411 10.45 -19.78 -1.41
CA ILE A 411 11.35 -20.19 -2.50
C ILE A 411 11.20 -19.23 -3.68
N VAL A 412 9.96 -18.88 -4.06
CA VAL A 412 9.71 -17.88 -5.11
C VAL A 412 10.29 -16.52 -4.72
N LEU A 413 10.09 -16.09 -3.47
CA LEU A 413 10.64 -14.84 -2.95
C LEU A 413 12.18 -14.83 -3.01
N GLU A 414 12.81 -15.93 -2.62
CA GLU A 414 14.27 -16.08 -2.68
C GLU A 414 14.78 -16.15 -4.12
N GLY A 415 14.07 -16.84 -5.02
CA GLY A 415 14.36 -16.83 -6.46
C GLY A 415 14.32 -15.41 -7.04
N MET A 416 13.31 -14.61 -6.69
CA MET A 416 13.22 -13.19 -7.05
C MET A 416 14.31 -12.32 -6.40
N ARG A 417 14.82 -12.73 -5.24
CA ARG A 417 15.95 -12.05 -4.55
C ARG A 417 17.30 -12.42 -5.16
N LEU A 418 17.42 -13.59 -5.77
CA LEU A 418 18.65 -14.06 -6.42
C LEU A 418 18.71 -13.64 -7.90
N ALA A 419 17.57 -13.52 -8.57
CA ALA A 419 17.47 -13.17 -9.97
C ALA A 419 16.98 -11.73 -10.22
N HIS A 420 17.32 -11.18 -11.39
CA HIS A 420 16.83 -9.90 -11.90
C HIS A 420 15.43 -9.99 -12.51
N ALA A 421 14.94 -11.14 -12.96
CA ALA A 421 13.55 -11.29 -13.39
C ALA A 421 13.05 -12.72 -13.16
N VAL A 422 11.74 -12.92 -13.28
CA VAL A 422 11.12 -14.25 -13.24
C VAL A 422 10.50 -14.55 -14.59
N VAL A 423 10.75 -15.75 -15.10
CA VAL A 423 10.02 -16.33 -16.21
C VAL A 423 9.16 -17.46 -15.65
N VAL A 424 7.85 -17.36 -15.85
CA VAL A 424 6.90 -18.41 -15.47
C VAL A 424 6.47 -19.13 -16.74
N LEU A 425 6.79 -20.41 -16.81
CA LEU A 425 6.52 -21.27 -17.93
C LEU A 425 5.27 -22.12 -17.68
N PHE A 426 4.22 -21.84 -18.44
CA PHE A 426 2.98 -22.61 -18.45
C PHE A 426 3.02 -23.66 -19.57
N THR A 427 3.00 -24.93 -19.18
CA THR A 427 2.95 -26.13 -20.04
C THR A 427 1.66 -26.92 -19.82
N ALA A 428 1.35 -27.83 -20.73
CA ALA A 428 0.16 -28.70 -20.69
C ALA A 428 0.35 -29.92 -19.77
N ASP A 429 0.63 -29.69 -18.48
CA ASP A 429 0.98 -30.75 -17.52
C ASP A 429 -0.20 -31.66 -17.12
N GLU A 430 -1.43 -31.13 -17.12
CA GLU A 430 -2.62 -31.81 -16.59
C GLU A 430 -3.80 -31.74 -17.56
N ASN A 431 -4.52 -32.85 -17.75
CA ASN A 431 -5.83 -32.87 -18.42
C ASN A 431 -6.93 -32.44 -17.43
N VAL A 432 -7.75 -31.47 -17.81
CA VAL A 432 -8.82 -30.91 -16.96
C VAL A 432 -10.15 -30.77 -17.69
N GLN A 433 -11.23 -30.93 -16.95
CA GLN A 433 -12.60 -30.79 -17.46
C GLN A 433 -13.45 -29.97 -16.50
N LEU A 434 -14.28 -29.08 -17.04
CA LEU A 434 -15.32 -28.40 -16.26
C LEU A 434 -16.40 -29.42 -15.82
N ARG A 435 -17.01 -29.19 -14.64
CA ARG A 435 -18.15 -30.00 -14.20
C ARG A 435 -19.29 -29.87 -15.21
N SER A 436 -19.96 -30.98 -15.53
CA SER A 436 -20.97 -31.10 -16.59
C SER A 436 -22.10 -30.07 -16.54
N GLY A 437 -22.51 -29.60 -15.35
CA GLY A 437 -23.54 -28.55 -15.21
C GLY A 437 -23.04 -27.11 -15.34
N LEU A 438 -21.74 -26.90 -15.56
CA LEU A 438 -21.09 -25.59 -15.76
C LEU A 438 -20.52 -25.42 -17.18
N ALA A 439 -20.62 -26.47 -18.00
CA ALA A 439 -20.27 -26.46 -19.41
C ALA A 439 -21.46 -25.89 -20.21
N GLY A 440 -21.25 -24.87 -21.04
CA GLY A 440 -22.35 -24.25 -21.81
C GLY A 440 -22.19 -22.77 -22.21
N GLY A 441 -21.09 -22.11 -21.86
CA GLY A 441 -20.72 -20.78 -22.39
C GLY A 441 -19.75 -20.85 -23.58
N PRO A 442 -19.44 -19.74 -24.27
CA PRO A 442 -18.33 -19.69 -25.22
C PRO A 442 -17.01 -20.06 -24.53
N GLY A 443 -16.33 -21.10 -24.99
CA GLY A 443 -15.17 -21.71 -24.30
C GLY A 443 -15.54 -22.67 -23.15
N GLY A 444 -16.81 -23.06 -23.09
CA GLY A 444 -17.41 -23.88 -22.03
C GLY A 444 -17.68 -25.32 -22.43
N ASP A 445 -17.23 -25.79 -23.59
CA ASP A 445 -17.03 -27.21 -23.83
C ASP A 445 -15.53 -27.52 -23.75
N GLU A 446 -15.21 -28.80 -23.58
CA GLU A 446 -13.93 -29.44 -23.93
C GLU A 446 -12.95 -29.70 -22.78
N ASN A 447 -12.52 -30.97 -22.74
CA ASN A 447 -11.30 -31.39 -22.07
C ASN A 447 -10.16 -30.46 -22.51
N GLY A 448 -9.56 -29.75 -21.56
CA GLY A 448 -8.44 -28.85 -21.82
C GLY A 448 -7.19 -29.34 -21.10
N GLN A 449 -6.04 -28.79 -21.46
CA GLN A 449 -4.81 -29.02 -20.72
C GLN A 449 -4.44 -27.77 -19.93
N GLN A 450 -3.84 -27.92 -18.76
CA GLN A 450 -3.39 -26.80 -17.93
C GLN A 450 -2.03 -27.10 -17.32
N SER A 451 -1.34 -26.07 -16.83
CA SER A 451 -0.18 -26.27 -15.97
C SER A 451 -0.61 -26.74 -14.59
N ARG A 452 0.32 -27.30 -13.81
CA ARG A 452 -0.01 -27.66 -12.44
C ARG A 452 -0.51 -26.45 -11.63
N PRO A 453 -1.50 -26.63 -10.73
CA PRO A 453 -1.98 -25.57 -9.83
C PRO A 453 -0.88 -24.81 -9.07
N ASN A 454 0.23 -25.49 -8.76
CA ASN A 454 1.39 -24.87 -8.13
C ASN A 454 2.01 -23.77 -8.99
N VAL A 455 2.13 -23.98 -10.30
CA VAL A 455 2.69 -22.99 -11.23
C VAL A 455 1.81 -21.75 -11.28
N TYR A 456 0.48 -21.91 -11.27
CA TYR A 456 -0.44 -20.76 -11.18
C TYR A 456 -0.34 -20.02 -9.85
N TYR A 457 -0.16 -20.76 -8.75
CA TYR A 457 0.06 -20.16 -7.43
C TYR A 457 1.36 -19.36 -7.38
N GLU A 458 2.46 -19.94 -7.85
CA GLU A 458 3.79 -19.32 -7.93
C GLU A 458 3.81 -18.12 -8.88
N ALA A 459 3.11 -18.22 -10.01
CA ALA A 459 2.85 -17.10 -10.90
C ALA A 459 2.18 -15.96 -10.15
N GLY A 460 1.10 -16.25 -9.40
CA GLY A 460 0.40 -15.26 -8.59
C GLY A 460 1.26 -14.61 -7.51
N VAL A 461 2.18 -15.37 -6.89
CA VAL A 461 3.15 -14.84 -5.92
C VAL A 461 4.16 -13.92 -6.59
N ALA A 462 4.81 -14.37 -7.67
CA ALA A 462 5.77 -13.56 -8.42
C ALA A 462 5.11 -12.27 -8.95
N ASP A 463 3.88 -12.42 -9.44
CA ASP A 463 3.04 -11.32 -9.91
C ASP A 463 2.73 -10.30 -8.83
N ALA A 464 2.28 -10.75 -7.65
CA ALA A 464 1.94 -9.86 -6.56
C ALA A 464 3.16 -9.10 -6.02
N LEU A 465 4.35 -9.70 -6.10
CA LEU A 465 5.59 -9.14 -5.58
C LEU A 465 6.26 -8.16 -6.54
N ASN A 466 6.35 -8.51 -7.84
CA ASN A 466 6.92 -7.61 -8.84
C ASN A 466 6.41 -7.94 -10.26
N ARG A 467 5.31 -7.28 -10.65
CA ARG A 467 4.64 -7.46 -11.94
C ARG A 467 5.54 -7.13 -13.13
N ASP A 468 6.32 -6.06 -13.03
CA ASP A 468 7.14 -5.55 -14.13
C ASP A 468 8.33 -6.46 -14.43
N ARG A 469 8.77 -7.25 -13.44
CA ARG A 469 9.88 -8.22 -13.56
C ARG A 469 9.38 -9.67 -13.78
N THR A 470 8.09 -9.89 -14.00
CA THR A 470 7.49 -11.23 -14.18
C THR A 470 7.00 -11.41 -15.62
N VAL A 471 7.62 -12.33 -16.35
CA VAL A 471 7.26 -12.70 -17.72
C VAL A 471 6.49 -14.03 -17.70
N LEU A 472 5.24 -13.98 -18.17
CA LEU A 472 4.39 -15.17 -18.32
C LEU A 472 4.56 -15.74 -19.72
N VAL A 473 4.84 -17.03 -19.83
CA VAL A 473 5.08 -17.71 -21.11
C VAL A 473 4.19 -18.95 -21.20
N GLU A 474 3.39 -19.06 -22.25
CA GLU A 474 2.53 -20.22 -22.52
C GLU A 474 3.14 -21.02 -23.67
N VAL A 475 3.45 -22.31 -23.45
CA VAL A 475 3.96 -23.23 -24.48
C VAL A 475 2.98 -24.39 -24.67
N GLY A 476 2.61 -24.65 -25.92
CA GLY A 476 1.64 -25.69 -26.29
C GLY A 476 0.18 -25.27 -26.07
N ASN A 477 -0.73 -26.24 -26.10
CA ASN A 477 -2.17 -26.02 -25.99
C ASN A 477 -2.63 -25.95 -24.53
N VAL A 478 -2.24 -24.87 -23.84
CA VAL A 478 -2.65 -24.62 -22.46
C VAL A 478 -3.95 -23.83 -22.44
N ARG A 479 -4.90 -24.24 -21.61
CA ARG A 479 -6.14 -23.50 -21.36
C ARG A 479 -5.78 -22.08 -20.97
N LYS A 480 -6.37 -21.12 -21.68
CA LYS A 480 -6.08 -19.70 -21.49
C LYS A 480 -6.21 -19.31 -20.03
N PHE A 481 -5.08 -18.93 -19.44
CA PHE A 481 -5.06 -18.32 -18.12
C PHE A 481 -5.55 -16.87 -18.19
N THR A 482 -5.43 -16.24 -19.36
CA THR A 482 -5.76 -14.82 -19.57
C THR A 482 -6.18 -14.52 -21.01
N ASP A 483 -7.39 -13.97 -21.16
CA ASP A 483 -7.69 -12.89 -22.13
C ASP A 483 -8.87 -12.00 -21.67
N ASP A 484 -9.50 -12.27 -20.51
CA ASP A 484 -10.54 -11.39 -19.93
C ASP A 484 -10.17 -10.80 -18.54
N ALA A 485 -8.99 -11.12 -17.99
CA ALA A 485 -8.57 -10.78 -16.62
C ALA A 485 -7.35 -9.85 -16.48
N GLY A 486 -6.79 -9.32 -17.59
CA GLY A 486 -5.91 -8.13 -17.55
C GLY A 486 -4.40 -8.35 -17.43
N ARG A 487 -3.85 -9.52 -17.81
CA ARG A 487 -2.40 -9.73 -18.00
C ARG A 487 -2.10 -10.40 -19.34
N HIS A 488 -1.03 -9.97 -19.99
CA HIS A 488 -0.60 -10.52 -21.27
C HIS A 488 0.45 -11.62 -21.04
N ALA A 489 0.17 -12.83 -21.51
CA ALA A 489 1.13 -13.93 -21.58
C ALA A 489 1.77 -14.00 -22.98
N VAL A 490 3.06 -14.30 -23.04
CA VAL A 490 3.75 -14.59 -24.30
C VAL A 490 3.40 -16.00 -24.73
N ARG A 491 2.51 -16.13 -25.72
CA ARG A 491 2.29 -17.40 -26.40
C ARG A 491 3.51 -17.75 -27.23
N PHE A 492 4.09 -18.90 -26.94
CA PHE A 492 5.39 -19.30 -27.42
C PHE A 492 5.31 -20.65 -28.10
N ASP A 493 5.45 -20.63 -29.42
CA ASP A 493 5.40 -21.78 -30.32
C ASP A 493 6.78 -22.14 -30.90
N GLY A 494 7.85 -21.48 -30.43
CA GLY A 494 9.20 -21.64 -30.95
C GLY A 494 9.45 -20.99 -32.32
N GLY A 495 8.45 -20.36 -32.93
CA GLY A 495 8.59 -19.61 -34.18
C GLY A 495 9.34 -18.30 -34.02
N SER A 496 9.82 -17.73 -35.13
CA SER A 496 10.60 -16.48 -35.12
C SER A 496 9.85 -15.31 -34.49
N GLU A 497 8.54 -15.21 -34.69
CA GLU A 497 7.72 -14.14 -34.11
C GLU A 497 7.57 -14.26 -32.59
N SER A 498 7.30 -15.47 -32.08
CA SER A 498 7.15 -15.69 -30.64
C SER A 498 8.48 -15.58 -29.89
N ARG A 499 9.60 -15.98 -30.53
CA ARG A 499 10.97 -15.72 -30.07
C ARG A 499 11.26 -14.23 -29.91
N LEU A 500 10.91 -13.41 -30.91
CA LEU A 500 11.04 -11.94 -30.81
C LEU A 500 10.16 -11.36 -29.70
N LYS A 501 8.92 -11.85 -29.55
CA LYS A 501 8.00 -11.43 -28.48
C LYS A 501 8.55 -11.76 -27.09
N LEU A 502 9.06 -12.98 -26.89
CA LEU A 502 9.69 -13.39 -25.63
C LEU A 502 10.93 -12.55 -25.33
N ARG A 503 11.84 -12.39 -26.31
CA ARG A 503 13.02 -11.53 -26.17
C ARG A 503 12.64 -10.11 -25.74
N ASN A 504 11.64 -9.52 -26.38
CA ASN A 504 11.18 -8.18 -26.05
C ASN A 504 10.55 -8.12 -24.65
N ALA A 505 9.80 -9.15 -24.25
CA ALA A 505 9.25 -9.25 -22.90
C ALA A 505 10.36 -9.34 -21.83
N LEU A 506 11.40 -10.15 -22.07
CA LEU A 506 12.58 -10.28 -21.19
C LEU A 506 13.31 -8.93 -21.05
N ARG A 507 13.53 -8.20 -22.15
CA ARG A 507 14.12 -6.85 -22.12
C ARG A 507 13.25 -5.85 -21.37
N ASN A 508 11.94 -5.91 -21.58
CA ASN A 508 10.99 -5.05 -20.88
C ASN A 508 10.93 -5.34 -19.38
N ALA A 509 11.25 -6.57 -18.97
CA ALA A 509 11.42 -6.99 -17.58
C ALA A 509 12.78 -6.58 -16.96
N GLY A 510 13.61 -5.84 -17.69
CA GLY A 510 14.88 -5.30 -17.20
C GLY A 510 16.11 -6.17 -17.47
N LEU A 511 15.95 -7.34 -18.09
CA LEU A 511 17.07 -8.24 -18.36
C LEU A 511 18.00 -7.70 -19.45
N THR A 512 19.32 -7.85 -19.22
CA THR A 512 20.35 -7.61 -20.23
C THR A 512 20.49 -8.81 -21.14
N VAL A 513 19.65 -8.84 -22.17
CA VAL A 513 19.65 -9.88 -23.21
C VAL A 513 20.77 -9.62 -24.23
N ASP A 514 21.55 -10.65 -24.55
CA ASP A 514 22.49 -10.66 -25.67
C ASP A 514 21.81 -11.24 -26.91
N ASP A 515 21.40 -10.36 -27.83
CA ASP A 515 20.70 -10.70 -29.07
C ASP A 515 21.56 -10.40 -30.33
N ARG A 516 22.87 -10.19 -30.16
CA ARG A 516 23.79 -9.85 -31.26
C ARG A 516 24.10 -11.03 -32.16
N ALA A 517 24.23 -12.23 -31.58
CA ALA A 517 24.26 -13.47 -32.32
C ALA A 517 22.85 -13.80 -32.80
N HIS A 518 22.67 -14.32 -34.01
CA HIS A 518 21.35 -14.75 -34.50
C HIS A 518 21.03 -16.19 -34.08
N ASP A 519 21.95 -16.87 -33.39
CA ASP A 519 21.88 -18.31 -33.08
C ASP A 519 20.71 -18.65 -32.14
N TRP A 520 20.33 -17.74 -31.22
CA TRP A 520 19.18 -17.92 -30.32
C TRP A 520 17.83 -18.02 -31.07
N MET A 521 17.77 -17.57 -32.33
CA MET A 521 16.57 -17.71 -33.18
C MET A 521 16.26 -19.17 -33.52
N HIS A 522 17.23 -20.06 -33.36
CA HIS A 522 17.12 -21.49 -33.66
C HIS A 522 17.33 -22.37 -32.42
N GLU A 523 17.64 -21.79 -31.26
CA GLU A 523 17.95 -22.54 -30.05
C GLU A 523 16.71 -23.13 -29.37
N GLY A 524 16.76 -24.41 -29.08
CA GLY A 524 15.72 -25.16 -28.40
C GLY A 524 14.55 -25.58 -29.29
N ASP A 525 14.07 -26.81 -29.10
CA ASP A 525 12.97 -27.41 -29.87
C ASP A 525 11.64 -27.36 -29.11
N PHE A 526 10.78 -26.42 -29.52
CA PHE A 526 9.44 -26.25 -28.96
C PHE A 526 8.35 -26.75 -29.90
N SER A 527 8.73 -27.60 -30.87
CA SER A 527 7.76 -28.28 -31.70
C SER A 527 6.79 -29.04 -30.79
N PRO A 528 5.47 -28.93 -31.01
CA PRO A 528 4.53 -29.71 -30.24
C PRO A 528 4.88 -31.18 -30.45
N ASP A 529 5.35 -31.85 -29.40
CA ASP A 529 5.31 -33.30 -29.38
C ASP A 529 3.85 -33.64 -29.66
N LEU A 530 3.62 -34.36 -30.76
CA LEU A 530 2.38 -35.06 -31.02
C LEU A 530 2.20 -36.08 -29.90
N GLN A 531 1.75 -35.62 -28.74
CA GLN A 531 1.21 -36.49 -27.72
C GLN A 531 -0.14 -36.97 -28.27
N THR A 532 -0.05 -38.07 -29.02
CA THR A 532 -1.16 -38.96 -29.35
C THR A 532 -2.08 -39.14 -28.14
N PRO A 533 -3.40 -39.19 -28.35
CA PRO A 533 -4.40 -39.26 -27.28
C PRO A 533 -4.23 -40.43 -26.31
#